data_AF-A0A3M0YYN1-F1
#
_entry.id   AF-A0A3M0YYN1-F1
#
_cell.length_a   1.000
_cell.length_b   1.000
_cell.length_c   1.000
_cell.angle_alpha   90.00
_cell.angle_beta   90.00
_cell.angle_gamma   90.00
#
_symmetry.space_group_name_H-M   'P 1'
#
loop_
_entity.id
_entity.type
_entity.pdbx_description
1 polymer ?
#
loop_
_entity_poly.entity_id
_entity_poly.type
_entity_poly.pdbx_seq_one_letter_code
_entity_poly.pdbx_strand_id
1 'polypeptide(L)'
;MRLSLKRLLSIGLLISSLILVLVGVYFLSQVSTQDQSVDEGQASGCPCSTWCTAPQDCPPGWVQTSYCGGQCSPGLVGCIQASQCTGGGGGGGGGGGGNACKRQGEACSSATACCSGLVCTPDGVGGNRCNVPVANDCPGGTCSGWFGFKCSVITNGQCLENPREFTNEADARNYVGGCGQVDQFCVGGTRNRQGCGNQYVINQTCGSTGSTQPPTQPPQTPQPQCNQACTGTGRGNCADPNHICYNTGSGTVCRLASNPTNPQCQPAQQAPQCNQACTGTGRGNCADPNHICYNTGTGTVCRLASNPTDPQCQPAQQAPQCNQ
;
A
#
# COMPACT_ATOMS: atom_id res chain seq x y z
N MET A 1 -11.87 -69.57 -8.87
CA MET A 1 -12.75 -68.73 -8.03
C MET A 1 -13.22 -67.53 -8.85
N ARG A 2 -14.51 -67.45 -9.19
CA ARG A 2 -15.06 -66.28 -9.91
C ARG A 2 -15.46 -65.22 -8.89
N LEU A 3 -14.61 -64.23 -8.70
CA LEU A 3 -14.98 -63.05 -7.91
C LEU A 3 -16.10 -62.33 -8.67
N SER A 4 -17.29 -62.27 -8.09
CA SER A 4 -18.43 -61.58 -8.68
C SER A 4 -18.05 -60.13 -8.99
N LEU A 5 -18.38 -59.65 -10.20
CA LEU A 5 -18.15 -58.26 -10.64
C LEU A 5 -18.67 -57.23 -9.62
N LYS A 6 -19.73 -57.58 -8.88
CA LYS A 6 -20.27 -56.76 -7.78
C LYS A 6 -19.26 -56.51 -6.65
N ARG A 7 -18.41 -57.50 -6.33
CA ARG A 7 -17.34 -57.35 -5.32
C ARG A 7 -16.20 -56.47 -5.81
N LEU A 8 -15.85 -56.53 -7.09
CA LEU A 8 -14.81 -55.66 -7.67
C LEU A 8 -15.25 -54.20 -7.71
N LEU A 9 -16.49 -53.91 -8.10
CA LEU A 9 -17.06 -52.56 -8.08
C LEU A 9 -17.15 -51.98 -6.65
N SER A 10 -17.56 -52.81 -5.68
CA SER A 10 -17.64 -52.38 -4.28
C SER A 10 -16.27 -52.03 -3.71
N ILE A 11 -15.24 -52.81 -4.01
CA ILE A 11 -13.87 -52.55 -3.54
C ILE A 11 -13.31 -51.27 -4.21
N GLY A 12 -13.57 -51.06 -5.51
CA GLY A 12 -13.10 -49.87 -6.23
C GLY A 12 -13.67 -48.56 -5.65
N LEU A 13 -14.96 -48.53 -5.32
CA LEU A 13 -15.61 -47.36 -4.71
C LEU A 13 -15.05 -47.04 -3.31
N LEU A 14 -14.77 -48.07 -2.51
CA LEU A 14 -14.19 -47.87 -1.18
C LEU A 14 -12.77 -47.30 -1.25
N ILE A 15 -11.94 -47.80 -2.17
CA ILE A 15 -10.58 -47.29 -2.36
C ILE A 15 -10.59 -45.84 -2.85
N SER A 16 -11.47 -45.51 -3.80
CA SER A 16 -11.58 -44.14 -4.33
C SER A 16 -12.01 -43.13 -3.25
N SER A 17 -12.98 -43.51 -2.40
CA SER A 17 -13.41 -42.67 -1.28
C SER A 17 -12.29 -42.42 -0.27
N LEU A 18 -11.52 -43.46 0.07
CA LEU A 18 -10.39 -43.36 1.00
C LEU A 18 -9.30 -42.41 0.49
N ILE A 19 -8.99 -42.45 -0.82
CA ILE A 19 -7.99 -41.57 -1.43
C ILE A 19 -8.43 -40.10 -1.34
N LEU A 20 -9.70 -39.80 -1.61
CA LEU A 20 -10.22 -38.42 -1.53
C LEU A 20 -10.14 -37.86 -0.10
N VAL A 21 -10.44 -38.67 0.92
CA VAL A 21 -10.32 -38.26 2.31
C VAL A 21 -8.86 -37.97 2.69
N LEU A 22 -7.92 -38.85 2.29
CA LEU A 22 -6.50 -38.66 2.57
C LEU A 22 -5.93 -37.39 1.90
N VAL A 23 -6.32 -37.12 0.66
CA VAL A 23 -5.93 -35.90 -0.06
C VAL A 23 -6.51 -34.67 0.63
N GLY A 24 -7.79 -34.69 1.02
CA GLY A 24 -8.43 -33.58 1.75
C GLY A 24 -7.71 -33.26 3.06
N VAL A 25 -7.41 -34.28 3.88
CA VAL A 25 -6.69 -34.10 5.15
C VAL A 25 -5.28 -33.56 4.93
N TYR A 26 -4.58 -34.02 3.89
CA TYR A 26 -3.24 -33.51 3.55
C TYR A 26 -3.25 -32.03 3.15
N PHE A 27 -4.23 -31.59 2.36
CA PHE A 27 -4.34 -30.17 1.99
C PHE A 27 -4.76 -29.30 3.17
N LEU A 28 -5.67 -29.77 4.03
CA LEU A 28 -6.07 -29.06 5.24
C LEU A 28 -4.92 -28.90 6.23
N SER A 29 -4.03 -29.89 6.36
CA SER A 29 -2.86 -29.77 7.24
C SER A 29 -1.84 -28.76 6.72
N GLN A 30 -1.59 -28.74 5.39
CA GLN A 30 -0.66 -27.80 4.76
C GLN A 30 -1.14 -26.34 4.84
N VAL A 31 -2.45 -26.09 4.75
CA VAL A 31 -3.01 -24.74 4.90
C VAL A 31 -2.83 -24.22 6.33
N SER A 32 -2.86 -25.09 7.35
CA SER A 32 -2.68 -24.64 8.74
C SER A 32 -1.24 -24.27 9.10
N THR A 33 -0.25 -24.86 8.43
CA THR A 33 1.17 -24.61 8.72
C THR A 33 1.73 -23.36 8.06
N GLN A 34 1.03 -22.75 7.11
CA GLN A 34 1.50 -21.53 6.43
C GLN A 34 1.22 -20.23 7.21
N ASP A 35 0.40 -20.29 8.27
CA ASP A 35 0.03 -19.14 9.10
C ASP A 35 0.85 -19.01 10.41
N GLN A 36 1.79 -19.94 10.68
CA GLN A 36 2.52 -19.98 11.96
C GLN A 36 4.02 -19.62 11.90
N SER A 37 4.54 -19.15 10.77
CA SER A 37 5.91 -18.60 10.71
C SER A 37 5.93 -17.07 10.88
N VAL A 38 5.51 -16.60 12.05
CA VAL A 38 5.95 -15.31 12.60
C VAL A 38 6.48 -15.60 13.98
N ASP A 39 7.77 -15.32 14.18
CA ASP A 39 8.56 -15.55 15.40
C ASP A 39 7.80 -15.34 16.72
N GLU A 40 7.50 -16.43 17.43
CA GLU A 40 7.21 -16.40 18.86
C GLU A 40 8.53 -16.30 19.65
N GLY A 41 9.02 -15.07 19.81
CA GLY A 41 9.83 -14.73 20.98
C GLY A 41 8.92 -14.69 22.21
N GLN A 42 9.05 -15.67 23.10
CA GLN A 42 8.31 -15.76 24.36
C GLN A 42 8.34 -14.43 25.15
N ALA A 43 7.23 -13.70 25.12
CA ALA A 43 6.90 -12.69 26.12
C ALA A 43 5.71 -13.22 26.92
N SER A 44 5.95 -13.46 28.22
CA SER A 44 4.96 -13.85 29.22
C SER A 44 3.77 -12.90 29.22
N GLY A 45 2.59 -13.44 28.90
CA GLY A 45 1.36 -12.70 28.66
C GLY A 45 0.75 -12.03 29.90
N CYS A 46 0.12 -10.88 29.68
CA CYS A 46 -0.95 -10.36 30.54
C CYS A 46 -2.30 -10.82 29.99
N PRO A 47 -3.17 -11.51 30.77
CA PRO A 47 -4.49 -11.88 30.30
C PRO A 47 -5.40 -10.65 30.24
N CYS A 48 -5.96 -10.35 29.05
CA CYS A 48 -7.03 -9.37 28.91
C CYS A 48 -8.33 -10.00 29.45
N SER A 49 -8.86 -9.50 30.58
CA SER A 49 -9.98 -10.15 31.27
C SER A 49 -11.38 -9.71 30.81
N THR A 50 -11.52 -8.58 30.10
CA THR A 50 -12.86 -8.08 29.69
C THR A 50 -12.80 -7.18 28.45
N TRP A 51 -13.73 -7.42 27.51
CA TRP A 51 -13.91 -6.65 26.28
C TRP A 51 -14.94 -5.53 26.50
N CYS A 52 -14.62 -4.32 26.06
CA CYS A 52 -15.51 -3.15 26.16
C CYS A 52 -15.87 -2.64 24.76
N THR A 53 -17.14 -2.28 24.57
CA THR A 53 -17.65 -1.74 23.30
C THR A 53 -17.38 -0.24 23.13
N ALA A 54 -17.18 0.50 24.23
CA ALA A 54 -16.82 1.92 24.18
C ALA A 54 -15.71 2.29 25.20
N PRO A 55 -14.94 3.37 24.93
CA PRO A 55 -13.83 3.84 25.78
C PRO A 55 -14.21 4.14 27.24
N GLN A 56 -15.48 4.48 27.47
CA GLN A 56 -16.03 4.88 28.77
C GLN A 56 -16.51 3.72 29.65
N ASP A 57 -16.41 2.48 29.15
CA ASP A 57 -16.86 1.28 29.86
C ASP A 57 -15.77 0.65 30.74
N CYS A 58 -14.55 1.21 30.77
CA CYS A 58 -13.48 0.69 31.63
C CYS A 58 -13.80 0.99 33.11
N PRO A 59 -13.68 0.00 34.02
CA PRO A 59 -13.87 0.23 35.46
C PRO A 59 -12.87 1.26 36.01
N PRO A 60 -13.23 2.02 37.06
CA PRO A 60 -12.30 2.93 37.72
C PRO A 60 -10.99 2.22 38.12
N GLY A 61 -9.85 2.78 37.72
CA GLY A 61 -8.51 2.21 37.96
C GLY A 61 -7.94 1.35 36.82
N TRP A 62 -8.65 1.23 35.71
CA TRP A 62 -8.17 0.56 34.49
C TRP A 62 -7.83 1.60 33.41
N VAL A 63 -6.82 1.32 32.61
CA VAL A 63 -6.39 2.17 31.49
C VAL A 63 -6.66 1.48 30.16
N GLN A 64 -7.07 2.30 29.18
CA GLN A 64 -7.36 1.84 27.83
C GLN A 64 -6.05 1.58 27.09
N THR A 65 -5.87 0.36 26.56
CA THR A 65 -4.74 0.06 25.66
C THR A 65 -5.26 -0.40 24.31
N SER A 66 -4.73 0.21 23.26
CA SER A 66 -4.95 -0.21 21.87
C SER A 66 -3.91 -1.22 21.39
N TYR A 67 -2.97 -1.63 22.25
CA TYR A 67 -1.86 -2.51 21.87
C TYR A 67 -1.51 -3.46 23.01
N CYS A 68 -2.22 -4.59 23.08
CA CYS A 68 -1.72 -5.79 23.74
C CYS A 68 -1.10 -6.68 22.67
N GLY A 69 0.23 -6.61 22.53
CA GLY A 69 1.10 -7.63 21.93
C GLY A 69 0.54 -8.47 20.77
N GLY A 70 -0.03 -7.85 19.73
CA GLY A 70 -0.32 -8.51 18.46
C GLY A 70 -1.50 -9.50 18.41
N GLN A 71 -2.31 -9.63 19.47
CA GLN A 71 -3.40 -10.63 19.50
C GLN A 71 -4.83 -10.07 19.41
N CYS A 72 -5.01 -8.76 19.19
CA CYS A 72 -6.35 -8.18 19.07
C CYS A 72 -6.66 -7.75 17.63
N SER A 73 -7.76 -8.26 17.08
CA SER A 73 -8.29 -7.84 15.78
C SER A 73 -8.54 -6.32 15.74
N PRO A 74 -8.34 -5.67 14.59
CA PRO A 74 -8.54 -4.23 14.46
C PRO A 74 -9.99 -3.84 14.79
N GLY A 75 -10.16 -2.94 15.75
CA GLY A 75 -11.46 -2.37 16.14
C GLY A 75 -11.91 -2.65 17.57
N LEU A 76 -11.22 -3.49 18.35
CA LEU A 76 -11.55 -3.77 19.76
C LEU A 76 -10.63 -3.02 20.72
N VAL A 77 -11.24 -2.47 21.77
CA VAL A 77 -10.56 -1.75 22.86
C VAL A 77 -10.45 -2.67 24.07
N GLY A 78 -9.23 -2.90 24.56
CA GLY A 78 -8.99 -3.62 25.82
C GLY A 78 -8.79 -2.66 26.99
N CYS A 79 -9.35 -2.98 28.15
CA CYS A 79 -9.01 -2.33 29.41
C CYS A 79 -7.96 -3.19 30.14
N ILE A 80 -6.89 -2.59 30.65
CA ILE A 80 -5.90 -3.27 31.51
C ILE A 80 -5.83 -2.61 32.88
N GLN A 81 -5.63 -3.41 33.93
CA GLN A 81 -5.58 -2.90 35.30
C GLN A 81 -4.26 -2.15 35.50
N ALA A 82 -4.31 -0.89 35.92
CA ALA A 82 -3.11 -0.05 36.02
C ALA A 82 -2.02 -0.65 36.94
N SER A 83 -2.43 -1.49 37.90
CA SER A 83 -1.52 -2.18 38.83
C SER A 83 -0.71 -3.32 38.22
N GLN A 84 -1.06 -3.82 37.02
CA GLN A 84 -0.39 -4.95 36.37
C GLN A 84 0.69 -4.51 35.36
N CYS A 85 0.79 -3.21 35.05
CA CYS A 85 1.86 -2.66 34.22
C CYS A 85 3.09 -2.27 35.05
N THR A 86 3.65 -3.20 35.80
CA THR A 86 4.92 -2.97 36.53
C THR A 86 6.11 -3.41 35.68
N GLY A 87 6.48 -2.58 34.70
CA GLY A 87 7.85 -2.48 34.19
C GLY A 87 8.56 -1.36 34.97
N GLY A 88 9.68 -1.69 35.60
CA GLY A 88 10.26 -0.96 36.74
C GLY A 88 10.60 0.53 36.54
N GLY A 89 10.50 1.27 37.65
CA GLY A 89 10.94 2.66 37.80
C GLY A 89 10.00 3.41 38.75
N GLY A 90 10.42 3.60 40.00
CA GLY A 90 9.54 3.94 41.11
C GLY A 90 9.09 5.41 41.24
N GLY A 91 8.02 5.57 42.01
CA GLY A 91 7.91 6.57 43.07
C GLY A 91 7.34 7.96 42.73
N GLY A 92 6.28 8.34 43.44
CA GLY A 92 6.03 9.74 43.83
C GLY A 92 4.72 10.35 43.32
N GLY A 93 3.73 10.49 44.21
CA GLY A 93 2.45 11.13 43.92
C GLY A 93 2.50 12.65 43.81
N GLY A 94 1.45 13.23 43.22
CA GLY A 94 1.18 14.66 43.17
C GLY A 94 0.21 15.01 42.05
N GLY A 95 -0.97 15.55 42.40
CA GLY A 95 -2.02 15.90 41.45
C GLY A 95 -1.67 17.10 40.56
N GLY A 96 -2.37 17.18 39.41
CA GLY A 96 -2.43 18.35 38.54
C GLY A 96 -1.93 18.10 37.11
N GLY A 97 -2.85 18.17 36.14
CA GLY A 97 -2.55 18.31 34.70
C GLY A 97 -1.78 17.13 34.08
N GLY A 98 -2.48 16.06 33.70
CA GLY A 98 -1.87 14.91 33.03
C GLY A 98 -1.19 15.31 31.72
N ASN A 99 0.14 15.42 31.75
CA ASN A 99 0.99 15.49 30.56
C ASN A 99 0.98 14.13 29.86
N ALA A 100 -0.08 13.86 29.08
CA ALA A 100 -0.05 12.77 28.13
C ALA A 100 1.14 13.00 27.19
N CYS A 101 2.03 12.01 27.11
CA CYS A 101 3.13 12.05 26.15
C CYS A 101 2.57 12.21 24.73
N LYS A 102 3.29 12.93 23.89
CA LYS A 102 2.93 13.27 22.53
C LYS A 102 3.24 12.12 21.59
N ARG A 103 2.28 11.80 20.72
CA ARG A 103 2.39 10.72 19.72
C ARG A 103 3.22 11.17 18.51
N GLN A 104 3.60 10.23 17.64
CA GLN A 104 4.36 10.53 16.43
C GLN A 104 3.64 11.60 15.58
N GLY A 105 4.39 12.60 15.15
CA GLY A 105 3.88 13.73 14.37
C GLY A 105 3.23 14.84 15.17
N GLU A 106 3.03 14.71 16.49
CA GLU A 106 2.51 15.81 17.32
C GLU A 106 3.61 16.82 17.66
N ALA A 107 3.21 18.09 17.80
CA ALA A 107 4.13 19.15 18.21
C ALA A 107 4.67 18.92 19.62
N CYS A 108 5.97 19.15 19.81
CA CYS A 108 6.66 18.95 21.08
C CYS A 108 7.55 20.14 21.40
N SER A 109 7.72 20.42 22.68
CA SER A 109 8.62 21.46 23.19
C SER A 109 9.94 20.89 23.72
N SER A 110 10.01 19.58 23.97
CA SER A 110 11.19 18.87 24.47
C SER A 110 11.14 17.39 24.12
N ALA A 111 12.29 16.69 24.14
CA ALA A 111 12.36 15.25 23.90
C ALA A 111 11.52 14.42 24.89
N THR A 112 11.42 14.87 26.14
CA THR A 112 10.61 14.24 27.19
C THR A 112 9.10 14.43 27.00
N ALA A 113 8.68 15.33 26.12
CA ALA A 113 7.27 15.49 25.79
C ALA A 113 6.76 14.35 24.91
N CYS A 114 7.64 13.57 24.28
CA CYS A 114 7.28 12.50 23.36
C CYS A 114 7.10 11.15 24.06
N CYS A 115 6.20 10.32 23.55
CA CYS A 115 6.03 8.96 24.07
C CYS A 115 7.30 8.13 23.89
N SER A 116 7.47 7.11 24.73
CA SER A 116 8.67 6.27 24.76
C SER A 116 9.05 5.76 23.36
N GLY A 117 10.33 5.89 23.02
CA GLY A 117 10.85 5.53 21.69
C GLY A 117 10.67 6.61 20.62
N LEU A 118 10.19 7.80 20.97
CA LEU A 118 10.16 8.97 20.10
C LEU A 118 11.08 10.07 20.64
N VAL A 119 11.65 10.87 19.74
CA VAL A 119 12.47 12.04 20.03
C VAL A 119 11.80 13.28 19.44
N CYS A 120 11.93 14.40 20.13
CA CYS A 120 11.44 15.68 19.64
C CYS A 120 12.45 16.27 18.66
N THR A 121 12.16 16.21 17.37
CA THR A 121 13.06 16.71 16.31
C THR A 121 12.44 17.90 15.57
N PRO A 122 13.26 18.82 15.04
CA PRO A 122 12.78 19.93 14.21
C PRO A 122 11.99 19.40 13.01
N ASP A 123 10.83 20.01 12.73
CA ASP A 123 9.97 19.62 11.60
C ASP A 123 10.28 20.37 10.29
N GLY A 124 11.32 21.21 10.30
CA GLY A 124 11.78 21.98 9.13
C GLY A 124 10.97 23.25 8.84
N VAL A 125 9.84 23.50 9.54
CA VAL A 125 8.99 24.69 9.37
C VAL A 125 8.97 25.59 10.61
N GLY A 126 9.97 25.45 11.49
CA GLY A 126 10.13 26.27 12.68
C GLY A 126 9.45 25.73 13.94
N GLY A 127 8.95 24.49 13.91
CA GLY A 127 8.47 23.75 15.08
C GLY A 127 9.30 22.50 15.36
N ASN A 128 9.04 21.83 16.48
CA ASN A 128 9.53 20.47 16.73
C ASN A 128 8.35 19.49 16.82
N ARG A 129 8.54 18.25 16.36
CA ARG A 129 7.55 17.17 16.44
C ARG A 129 8.16 15.89 16.98
N CYS A 130 7.34 15.07 17.62
CA CYS A 130 7.77 13.76 18.09
C CYS A 130 7.92 12.81 16.91
N ASN A 131 9.13 12.34 16.67
CA ASN A 131 9.45 11.41 15.60
C ASN A 131 10.19 10.20 16.15
N VAL A 132 10.09 9.07 15.46
CA VAL A 132 10.96 7.93 15.78
C VAL A 132 12.41 8.41 15.62
N PRO A 133 13.32 8.16 16.58
CA PRO A 133 14.72 8.50 16.42
C PRO A 133 15.21 7.83 15.16
N VAL A 134 15.38 8.65 14.12
CA VAL A 134 16.04 8.27 12.88
C VAL A 134 17.51 8.08 13.24
N ALA A 135 17.82 6.92 13.79
CA ALA A 135 19.11 6.36 13.49
C ALA A 135 19.13 6.25 11.96
N ASN A 136 20.15 6.82 11.32
CA ASN A 136 20.48 6.57 9.91
C ASN A 136 20.74 5.07 9.61
N ASP A 137 20.39 4.18 10.55
CA ASP A 137 20.47 2.74 10.46
C ASP A 137 19.40 2.20 9.54
N CYS A 138 19.84 1.94 8.33
CA CYS A 138 19.29 0.92 7.45
C CYS A 138 20.10 -0.36 7.66
N PRO A 139 19.70 -1.29 8.56
CA PRO A 139 20.48 -2.49 8.83
C PRO A 139 20.53 -3.35 7.56
N GLY A 140 21.73 -3.49 6.99
CA GLY A 140 21.95 -4.16 5.70
C GLY A 140 21.52 -3.36 4.47
N GLY A 141 21.27 -2.06 4.61
CA GLY A 141 20.86 -1.16 3.53
C GLY A 141 21.54 0.21 3.63
N THR A 142 21.09 1.15 2.81
CA THR A 142 21.57 2.54 2.83
C THR A 142 20.41 3.50 2.97
N CYS A 143 20.58 4.53 3.80
CA CYS A 143 19.63 5.63 3.88
C CYS A 143 19.96 6.66 2.80
N SER A 144 19.86 6.30 1.53
CA SER A 144 20.20 7.19 0.42
C SER A 144 19.37 6.87 -0.82
N GLY A 145 18.80 7.91 -1.43
CA GLY A 145 18.24 7.83 -2.78
C GLY A 145 16.76 7.44 -2.89
N TRP A 146 16.01 7.40 -1.77
CA TRP A 146 14.56 7.28 -1.81
C TRP A 146 13.91 8.41 -1.05
N PHE A 147 13.09 9.19 -1.76
CA PHE A 147 12.33 10.30 -1.21
C PHE A 147 10.84 10.06 -1.45
N GLY A 148 10.10 9.81 -0.37
CA GLY A 148 8.65 9.69 -0.35
C GLY A 148 7.96 11.03 -0.29
N PHE A 149 6.75 11.07 -0.82
CA PHE A 149 5.91 12.25 -0.75
C PHE A 149 4.67 11.97 0.09
N LYS A 150 4.40 12.86 1.04
CA LYS A 150 3.15 12.85 1.82
C LYS A 150 2.48 14.21 1.74
N CYS A 151 1.35 14.28 1.04
CA CYS A 151 0.44 15.42 1.16
C CYS A 151 -0.28 15.35 2.50
N SER A 152 0.02 16.25 3.42
CA SER A 152 -0.69 16.30 4.70
C SER A 152 -2.09 16.96 4.59
N VAL A 153 -2.48 17.56 3.46
CA VAL A 153 -3.71 18.38 3.39
C VAL A 153 -4.54 18.28 2.09
N ILE A 154 -4.25 17.36 1.17
CA ILE A 154 -5.07 17.23 -0.07
C ILE A 154 -6.03 16.04 0.09
N THR A 155 -7.32 16.31 0.25
CA THR A 155 -8.40 15.35 0.57
C THR A 155 -8.74 14.34 -0.54
N ASN A 156 -8.01 14.29 -1.65
CA ASN A 156 -8.44 13.57 -2.85
C ASN A 156 -7.44 12.53 -3.40
N GLY A 157 -6.68 11.83 -2.55
CA GLY A 157 -5.97 10.58 -2.94
C GLY A 157 -4.83 10.70 -3.97
N GLN A 158 -4.67 11.85 -4.62
CA GLN A 158 -3.76 12.07 -5.76
C GLN A 158 -2.27 11.99 -5.41
N CYS A 159 -1.91 11.94 -4.13
CA CYS A 159 -0.52 11.94 -3.68
C CYS A 159 0.07 10.53 -3.46
N LEU A 160 -0.76 9.49 -3.47
CA LEU A 160 -0.32 8.10 -3.27
C LEU A 160 -0.14 7.31 -4.58
N GLU A 161 -0.61 7.83 -5.71
CA GLU A 161 -0.76 7.03 -6.93
C GLU A 161 0.50 6.95 -7.81
N ASN A 162 1.59 7.64 -7.44
CA ASN A 162 2.85 7.50 -8.18
C ASN A 162 4.08 7.83 -7.32
N PRO A 163 4.49 6.92 -6.42
CA PRO A 163 5.76 7.07 -5.71
C PRO A 163 6.87 7.12 -6.76
N ARG A 164 7.49 8.29 -6.92
CA ARG A 164 8.63 8.46 -7.81
C ARG A 164 9.89 8.46 -6.97
N GLU A 165 10.85 7.64 -7.37
CA GLU A 165 12.13 7.53 -6.70
C GLU A 165 13.07 8.62 -7.23
N PHE A 166 13.81 9.27 -6.32
CA PHE A 166 14.79 10.31 -6.65
C PHE A 166 16.12 10.00 -6.00
N THR A 167 17.21 10.01 -6.77
CA THR A 167 18.55 9.69 -6.27
C THR A 167 19.15 10.80 -5.39
N ASN A 168 18.59 12.01 -5.42
CA ASN A 168 19.01 13.15 -4.61
C ASN A 168 17.81 14.00 -4.15
N GLU A 169 18.02 14.75 -3.07
CA GLU A 169 16.99 15.55 -2.43
C GLU A 169 16.53 16.74 -3.29
N ALA A 170 17.45 17.34 -4.07
CA ALA A 170 17.14 18.50 -4.90
C ALA A 170 16.10 18.17 -5.97
N ASP A 171 16.22 17.02 -6.63
CA ASP A 171 15.26 16.55 -7.63
C ASP A 171 13.89 16.23 -7.00
N ALA A 172 13.89 15.64 -5.79
CA ALA A 172 12.67 15.40 -5.03
C ALA A 172 11.96 16.72 -4.68
N ARG A 173 12.69 17.74 -4.22
CA ARG A 173 12.15 19.09 -3.94
C ARG A 173 11.63 19.78 -5.20
N ASN A 174 12.35 19.67 -6.32
CA ASN A 174 11.94 20.25 -7.59
C ASN A 174 10.65 19.59 -8.10
N TYR A 175 10.53 18.27 -7.96
CA TYR A 175 9.34 17.52 -8.38
C TYR A 175 8.08 17.96 -7.64
N VAL A 176 8.16 18.19 -6.34
CA VAL A 176 7.00 18.62 -5.54
C VAL A 176 6.65 20.11 -5.71
N GLY A 177 7.41 20.85 -6.54
CA GLY A 177 7.02 22.19 -7.00
C GLY A 177 6.79 23.21 -5.87
N GLY A 178 7.48 23.06 -4.73
CA GLY A 178 7.34 23.96 -3.58
C GLY A 178 6.17 23.66 -2.64
N CYS A 179 5.49 22.51 -2.81
CA CYS A 179 4.37 22.10 -1.97
C CYS A 179 4.48 20.63 -1.54
N GLY A 180 4.39 20.34 -0.24
CA GLY A 180 4.34 18.97 0.30
C GLY A 180 5.47 18.60 1.26
N GLN A 181 5.64 17.30 1.48
CA GLN A 181 6.66 16.70 2.34
C GLN A 181 7.54 15.73 1.54
N VAL A 182 8.83 15.71 1.85
CA VAL A 182 9.86 14.84 1.27
C VAL A 182 10.48 13.99 2.39
N ASP A 183 10.32 12.67 2.32
CA ASP A 183 10.74 11.72 3.37
C ASP A 183 11.82 10.76 2.88
N GLN A 184 12.93 10.63 3.60
CA GLN A 184 14.00 9.71 3.20
C GLN A 184 13.72 8.25 3.65
N PHE A 185 13.83 7.28 2.74
CA PHE A 185 13.65 5.85 3.03
C PHE A 185 14.91 5.01 2.83
N CYS A 186 14.96 3.87 3.54
CA CYS A 186 16.00 2.86 3.39
C CYS A 186 15.91 2.15 2.04
N VAL A 187 17.06 1.93 1.42
CA VAL A 187 17.24 1.11 0.23
C VAL A 187 18.05 -0.13 0.59
N GLY A 188 17.43 -1.29 0.46
CA GLY A 188 18.02 -2.58 0.85
C GLY A 188 17.93 -2.88 2.35
N GLY A 189 18.44 -4.05 2.74
CA GLY A 189 18.45 -4.50 4.14
C GLY A 189 17.09 -4.94 4.69
N THR A 190 17.04 -5.17 6.00
CA THR A 190 15.83 -5.63 6.71
C THR A 190 14.78 -4.54 6.89
N ARG A 191 15.13 -3.29 6.60
CA ARG A 191 14.25 -2.11 6.73
C ARG A 191 13.95 -1.43 5.38
N ASN A 192 14.06 -2.14 4.26
CA ASN A 192 13.80 -1.58 2.93
C ASN A 192 12.43 -0.86 2.88
N ARG A 193 12.39 0.37 2.33
CA ARG A 193 11.22 1.27 2.29
C ARG A 193 10.70 1.81 3.63
N GLN A 194 11.43 1.63 4.73
CA GLN A 194 11.13 2.31 5.99
C GLN A 194 11.83 3.66 6.07
N GLY A 195 11.22 4.63 6.75
CA GLY A 195 11.80 5.97 6.91
C GLY A 195 13.10 5.89 7.72
N CYS A 196 14.16 6.52 7.25
CA CYS A 196 15.51 6.33 7.80
C CYS A 196 16.32 7.60 7.99
N GLY A 197 15.84 8.73 7.47
CA GLY A 197 16.56 10.00 7.48
C GLY A 197 15.63 11.16 7.72
N ASN A 198 16.05 12.34 7.30
CA ASN A 198 15.30 13.56 7.56
C ASN A 198 13.98 13.58 6.79
N GLN A 199 12.95 14.09 7.47
CA GLN A 199 11.66 14.41 6.89
C GLN A 199 11.63 15.93 6.69
N TYR A 200 11.40 16.37 5.46
CA TYR A 200 11.38 17.79 5.13
C TYR A 200 9.98 18.18 4.67
N VAL A 201 9.32 19.03 5.47
CA VAL A 201 8.07 19.66 5.06
C VAL A 201 8.41 20.97 4.35
N ILE A 202 8.08 21.06 3.06
CA ILE A 202 8.43 22.21 2.21
C ILE A 202 7.36 23.31 2.31
N ASN A 203 6.08 22.93 2.32
CA ASN A 203 4.96 23.85 2.58
C ASN A 203 3.71 23.05 2.98
N GLN A 204 3.08 23.42 4.09
CA GLN A 204 1.86 22.79 4.60
C GLN A 204 0.58 23.40 4.01
N THR A 205 0.64 24.64 3.52
CA THR A 205 -0.51 25.39 2.98
C THR A 205 -0.50 25.36 1.46
N CYS A 206 -0.80 24.19 0.92
CA CYS A 206 -0.98 24.01 -0.51
C CYS A 206 -2.44 24.30 -0.88
N GLY A 207 -2.73 25.54 -1.27
CA GLY A 207 -4.07 25.95 -1.72
C GLY A 207 -4.72 27.01 -0.83
N SER A 208 -4.26 28.25 -0.93
CA SER A 208 -5.10 29.43 -0.68
C SER A 208 -4.45 30.67 -1.28
N THR A 209 -4.57 30.81 -2.60
CA THR A 209 -4.67 32.12 -3.25
C THR A 209 -5.32 31.88 -4.60
N GLY A 210 -6.49 32.49 -4.80
CA GLY A 210 -7.37 32.25 -5.93
C GLY A 210 -6.72 32.57 -7.28
N SER A 211 -6.78 31.61 -8.19
CA SER A 211 -6.83 31.80 -9.63
C SER A 211 -7.41 30.53 -10.24
N THR A 212 -8.62 30.65 -10.78
CA THR A 212 -9.28 29.63 -11.59
C THR A 212 -8.58 29.52 -12.94
N GLN A 213 -7.63 28.59 -13.05
CA GLN A 213 -7.26 27.98 -14.32
C GLN A 213 -7.11 26.48 -14.08
N PRO A 214 -7.84 25.59 -14.79
CA PRO A 214 -7.52 24.17 -14.77
C PRO A 214 -6.05 24.02 -15.18
N PRO A 215 -5.25 23.16 -14.53
CA PRO A 215 -3.84 23.05 -14.87
C PRO A 215 -3.74 22.61 -16.32
N THR A 216 -3.43 23.57 -17.20
CA THR A 216 -2.79 23.28 -18.47
C THR A 216 -1.58 22.45 -18.13
N GLN A 217 -1.58 21.21 -18.62
CA GLN A 217 -0.46 20.30 -18.60
C GLN A 217 0.83 21.12 -18.75
N PRO A 218 1.79 21.04 -17.81
CA PRO A 218 3.02 21.81 -17.92
C PRO A 218 3.61 21.54 -19.31
N PRO A 219 4.19 22.57 -19.98
CA PRO A 219 4.85 22.37 -21.26
C PRO A 219 5.76 21.16 -21.12
N GLN A 220 5.45 20.07 -21.82
CA GLN A 220 6.35 18.93 -21.84
C GLN A 220 7.64 19.48 -22.42
N THR A 221 8.67 19.63 -21.58
CA THR A 221 10.03 19.78 -22.06
C THR A 221 10.23 18.67 -23.08
N PRO A 222 10.76 18.96 -24.28
CA PRO A 222 11.01 17.93 -25.28
C PRO A 222 11.77 16.80 -24.61
N GLN A 223 11.09 15.68 -24.37
CA GLN A 223 11.72 14.56 -23.68
C GLN A 223 12.82 14.11 -24.65
N PRO A 224 14.13 14.24 -24.31
CA PRO A 224 15.21 14.38 -25.30
C PRO A 224 15.37 13.23 -26.31
N GLN A 225 14.59 12.16 -26.18
CA GLN A 225 14.77 10.89 -26.85
C GLN A 225 13.55 10.34 -27.58
N CYS A 226 12.38 10.95 -27.43
CA CYS A 226 11.21 10.56 -28.22
C CYS A 226 11.36 11.02 -29.67
N ASN A 227 10.93 10.21 -30.64
CA ASN A 227 11.03 10.50 -32.08
C ASN A 227 12.45 10.60 -32.65
N GLN A 228 13.50 10.36 -31.86
CA GLN A 228 14.86 10.36 -32.36
C GLN A 228 15.09 9.16 -33.27
N ALA A 229 15.79 9.38 -34.39
CA ALA A 229 16.15 8.30 -35.29
C ALA A 229 17.06 7.29 -34.59
N CYS A 230 16.82 6.01 -34.85
CA CYS A 230 17.63 4.92 -34.31
C CYS A 230 17.84 3.86 -35.39
N THR A 231 18.93 3.10 -35.30
CA THR A 231 19.27 2.05 -36.27
C THR A 231 19.04 0.67 -35.65
N GLY A 232 18.29 -0.20 -36.33
CA GLY A 232 17.99 -1.57 -35.86
C GLY A 232 16.63 -1.71 -35.16
N THR A 233 16.40 -2.84 -34.50
CA THR A 233 15.16 -3.12 -33.73
C THR A 233 15.51 -3.58 -32.33
N GLY A 234 14.76 -3.14 -31.31
CA GLY A 234 14.91 -3.62 -29.92
C GLY A 234 15.36 -2.56 -28.90
N ARG A 235 15.63 -3.02 -27.67
CA ARG A 235 16.19 -2.22 -26.57
C ARG A 235 17.71 -2.12 -26.74
N GLY A 236 18.27 -0.91 -26.67
CA GLY A 236 19.72 -0.67 -26.77
C GLY A 236 20.16 0.29 -27.88
N ASN A 237 19.27 0.59 -28.84
CA ASN A 237 19.54 1.57 -29.90
C ASN A 237 18.96 2.96 -29.59
N CYS A 238 18.41 3.11 -28.39
CA CYS A 238 17.94 4.36 -27.82
C CYS A 238 18.76 4.61 -26.55
N ALA A 239 19.11 5.87 -26.28
CA ALA A 239 19.97 6.20 -25.15
C ALA A 239 19.27 6.06 -23.78
N ASP A 240 17.93 5.97 -23.75
CA ASP A 240 17.10 5.73 -22.59
C ASP A 240 16.63 4.25 -22.60
N PRO A 241 16.91 3.48 -21.54
CA PRO A 241 16.55 2.06 -21.45
C PRO A 241 15.03 1.80 -21.47
N ASN A 242 14.20 2.82 -21.21
CA ASN A 242 12.75 2.73 -21.28
C ASN A 242 12.20 2.92 -22.69
N HIS A 243 13.05 3.17 -23.69
CA HIS A 243 12.67 3.34 -25.08
C HIS A 243 13.10 2.14 -25.93
N ILE A 244 12.32 1.84 -26.96
CA ILE A 244 12.65 0.86 -27.98
C ILE A 244 12.74 1.54 -29.35
N CYS A 245 13.60 1.01 -30.21
CA CYS A 245 13.63 1.41 -31.60
C CYS A 245 12.45 0.78 -32.34
N TYR A 246 11.47 1.60 -32.73
CA TYR A 246 10.20 1.19 -33.32
C TYR A 246 10.12 1.59 -34.79
N ASN A 247 9.64 0.68 -35.64
CA ASN A 247 9.49 0.91 -37.07
C ASN A 247 8.12 1.56 -37.38
N THR A 248 8.14 2.74 -37.97
CA THR A 248 6.94 3.51 -38.34
C THR A 248 6.47 3.29 -39.78
N GLY A 249 7.14 2.40 -40.53
CA GLY A 249 6.94 2.20 -41.97
C GLY A 249 7.75 3.15 -42.86
N SER A 250 8.04 4.37 -42.38
CA SER A 250 8.90 5.35 -43.08
C SER A 250 10.34 5.37 -42.55
N GLY A 251 10.61 4.65 -41.46
CA GLY A 251 11.90 4.62 -40.78
C GLY A 251 11.75 4.13 -39.34
N THR A 252 12.86 4.09 -38.62
CA THR A 252 12.92 3.64 -37.22
C THR A 252 13.21 4.80 -36.27
N VAL A 253 12.40 4.92 -35.22
CA VAL A 253 12.52 5.98 -34.22
C VAL A 253 12.36 5.43 -32.79
N CYS A 254 12.96 6.11 -31.83
CA CYS A 254 12.84 5.78 -30.42
C CYS A 254 11.43 6.12 -29.91
N ARG A 255 10.75 5.11 -29.38
CA ARG A 255 9.42 5.17 -28.79
C ARG A 255 9.44 4.59 -27.38
N LEU A 256 8.53 5.04 -26.52
CA LEU A 256 8.43 4.49 -25.17
C LEU A 256 8.06 2.99 -25.24
N ALA A 257 8.80 2.13 -24.55
CA ALA A 257 8.63 0.67 -24.60
C ALA A 257 7.24 0.21 -24.17
N SER A 258 6.59 0.96 -23.28
CA SER A 258 5.23 0.67 -22.79
C SER A 258 4.13 1.05 -23.79
N ASN A 259 4.43 1.86 -24.80
CA ASN A 259 3.46 2.30 -25.82
C ASN A 259 4.15 2.71 -27.13
N PRO A 260 4.71 1.74 -27.87
CA PRO A 260 5.59 2.04 -28.98
C PRO A 260 4.87 2.63 -30.21
N THR A 261 3.54 2.52 -30.29
CA THR A 261 2.73 3.10 -31.35
C THR A 261 2.39 4.58 -31.14
N ASN A 262 2.58 5.13 -29.92
CA ASN A 262 2.25 6.51 -29.63
C ASN A 262 3.36 7.47 -30.08
N PRO A 263 3.08 8.40 -31.03
CA PRO A 263 4.08 9.33 -31.54
C PRO A 263 4.58 10.35 -30.52
N GLN A 264 3.83 10.57 -29.43
CA GLN A 264 4.20 11.49 -28.34
C GLN A 264 5.03 10.81 -27.24
N CYS A 265 5.33 9.51 -27.36
CA CYS A 265 6.02 8.69 -26.35
C CYS A 265 5.43 8.83 -24.94
N GLN A 266 4.12 9.03 -24.86
CA GLN A 266 3.42 8.96 -23.60
C GLN A 266 3.27 7.48 -23.21
N PRO A 267 3.31 7.15 -21.90
CA PRO A 267 2.90 5.84 -21.42
C PRO A 267 1.59 5.43 -22.08
N ALA A 268 1.38 4.12 -22.26
CA ALA A 268 0.04 3.64 -22.57
C ALA A 268 -0.85 4.22 -21.48
N GLN A 269 -1.74 5.13 -21.87
CA GLN A 269 -2.75 5.64 -20.98
C GLN A 269 -3.42 4.37 -20.46
N GLN A 270 -3.27 4.07 -19.16
CA GLN A 270 -3.88 2.89 -18.58
C GLN A 270 -5.34 2.93 -19.01
N ALA A 271 -5.75 1.96 -19.82
CA ALA A 271 -7.13 1.83 -20.22
C ALA A 271 -7.97 1.89 -18.92
N PRO A 272 -9.01 2.74 -18.83
CA PRO A 272 -9.82 2.97 -17.64
C PRO A 272 -10.06 1.66 -16.91
N GLN A 273 -9.33 1.51 -15.81
CA GLN A 273 -9.33 0.30 -15.02
C GLN A 273 -10.66 0.27 -14.29
N CYS A 274 -11.31 -0.90 -14.25
CA CYS A 274 -12.51 -1.21 -13.48
C CYS A 274 -12.93 -0.17 -12.41
N ASN A 275 -14.20 0.22 -12.37
CA ASN A 275 -14.79 1.24 -11.47
C ASN A 275 -14.61 2.71 -11.88
N GLN A 276 -13.92 3.02 -12.98
CA GLN A 276 -13.94 4.39 -13.49
C GLN A 276 -15.33 4.83 -13.92
N ALA A 277 -15.71 6.07 -13.60
CA ALA A 277 -16.94 6.67 -14.07
C ALA A 277 -16.95 6.77 -15.60
N CYS A 278 -18.08 6.46 -16.21
CA CYS A 278 -18.30 6.58 -17.65
C CYS A 278 -19.67 7.19 -17.90
N THR A 279 -19.88 7.79 -19.07
CA THR A 279 -21.17 8.40 -19.45
C THR A 279 -21.83 7.55 -20.54
N GLY A 280 -23.14 7.32 -20.45
CA GLY A 280 -23.89 6.49 -21.41
C GLY A 280 -23.85 4.99 -21.12
N THR A 281 -24.28 4.16 -22.08
CA THR A 281 -24.28 2.69 -21.98
C THR A 281 -23.53 2.07 -23.18
N GLY A 282 -22.82 0.96 -22.96
CA GLY A 282 -22.16 0.20 -24.03
C GLY A 282 -20.63 0.17 -24.01
N ARG A 283 -20.02 -0.41 -25.06
CA ARG A 283 -18.58 -0.71 -25.21
C ARG A 283 -17.69 0.46 -25.69
N GLY A 284 -18.27 1.62 -25.99
CA GLY A 284 -17.53 2.78 -26.53
C GLY A 284 -17.07 3.81 -25.50
N ASN A 285 -17.53 3.68 -24.24
CA ASN A 285 -17.37 4.72 -23.22
C ASN A 285 -16.35 4.32 -22.14
N CYS A 286 -15.66 3.21 -22.34
CA CYS A 286 -14.56 2.69 -21.54
C CYS A 286 -13.37 2.49 -22.48
N ALA A 287 -12.15 2.89 -22.10
CA ALA A 287 -11.02 2.76 -23.04
C ALA A 287 -10.44 1.35 -23.14
N ASP A 288 -10.89 0.39 -22.31
CA ASP A 288 -10.66 -1.03 -22.57
C ASP A 288 -11.86 -1.62 -23.35
N PRO A 289 -11.63 -2.20 -24.55
CA PRO A 289 -12.70 -2.77 -25.37
C PRO A 289 -13.40 -4.00 -24.75
N ASN A 290 -12.79 -4.62 -23.73
CA ASN A 290 -13.37 -5.70 -22.94
C ASN A 290 -14.23 -5.19 -21.79
N HIS A 291 -14.37 -3.87 -21.61
CA HIS A 291 -15.22 -3.27 -20.59
C HIS A 291 -16.47 -2.64 -21.22
N ILE A 292 -17.54 -2.60 -20.42
CA ILE A 292 -18.78 -1.89 -20.74
C ILE A 292 -19.05 -0.84 -19.68
N CYS A 293 -19.69 0.25 -20.09
CA CYS A 293 -20.26 1.19 -19.14
C CYS A 293 -21.53 0.58 -18.53
N TYR A 294 -21.46 0.23 -17.25
CA TYR A 294 -22.48 -0.49 -16.50
C TYR A 294 -23.09 0.40 -15.41
N ASN A 295 -24.42 0.36 -15.28
CA ASN A 295 -25.14 1.14 -14.27
C ASN A 295 -25.24 0.35 -12.96
N THR A 296 -24.66 0.88 -11.88
CA THR A 296 -24.66 0.26 -10.54
C THR A 296 -25.85 0.71 -9.68
N GLY A 297 -26.76 1.53 -10.20
CA GLY A 297 -27.84 2.19 -9.46
C GLY A 297 -27.41 3.50 -8.78
N THR A 298 -26.14 3.64 -8.42
CA THR A 298 -25.54 4.87 -7.86
C THR A 298 -24.81 5.72 -8.90
N GLY A 299 -24.64 5.21 -10.12
CA GLY A 299 -23.94 5.84 -11.22
C GLY A 299 -23.58 4.83 -12.30
N THR A 300 -22.86 5.29 -13.33
CA THR A 300 -22.35 4.44 -14.41
C THR A 300 -20.83 4.34 -14.34
N VAL A 301 -20.32 3.10 -14.33
CA VAL A 301 -18.89 2.81 -14.21
C VAL A 301 -18.46 1.71 -15.18
N CYS A 302 -17.19 1.72 -15.57
CA CYS A 302 -16.61 0.69 -16.43
C CYS A 302 -16.48 -0.63 -15.67
N ARG A 303 -17.06 -1.70 -16.25
CA ARG A 303 -17.06 -3.07 -15.73
C ARG A 303 -16.63 -4.05 -16.81
N LEU A 304 -16.07 -5.20 -16.42
CA LEU A 304 -15.71 -6.24 -17.39
C LEU A 304 -16.96 -6.76 -18.10
N ALA A 305 -16.95 -6.76 -19.44
CA ALA A 305 -18.11 -7.12 -20.25
C ALA A 305 -18.60 -8.55 -20.03
N SER A 306 -17.69 -9.46 -19.64
CA SER A 306 -18.02 -10.86 -19.34
C SER A 306 -18.63 -11.07 -17.96
N ASN A 307 -18.53 -10.11 -17.05
CA ASN A 307 -19.07 -10.19 -15.70
C ASN A 307 -19.34 -8.78 -15.13
N PRO A 308 -20.32 -8.05 -15.67
CA PRO A 308 -20.49 -6.65 -15.36
C PRO A 308 -21.02 -6.37 -13.94
N THR A 309 -21.52 -7.40 -13.26
CA THR A 309 -22.00 -7.33 -11.88
C THR A 309 -20.90 -7.40 -10.83
N ASP A 310 -19.70 -7.88 -11.18
CA ASP A 310 -18.60 -7.99 -10.22
C ASP A 310 -17.90 -6.62 -10.01
N PRO A 311 -17.91 -6.06 -8.78
CA PRO A 311 -17.23 -4.80 -8.48
C PRO A 311 -15.70 -4.88 -8.62
N GLN A 312 -15.12 -6.08 -8.60
CA GLN A 312 -13.68 -6.31 -8.79
C GLN A 312 -13.30 -6.56 -10.25
N CYS A 313 -14.29 -6.59 -11.18
CA CYS A 313 -14.10 -6.89 -12.60
C CYS A 313 -13.33 -8.19 -12.89
N GLN A 314 -13.57 -9.22 -12.09
CA GLN A 314 -13.08 -10.57 -12.35
C GLN A 314 -13.99 -11.25 -13.38
N PRO A 315 -13.43 -12.15 -14.22
CA PRO A 315 -14.24 -12.99 -15.09
C PRO A 315 -15.28 -13.77 -14.28
N ALA A 316 -16.44 -14.07 -14.88
CA ALA A 316 -17.42 -14.93 -14.23
C ALA A 316 -16.74 -16.26 -13.89
N GLN A 317 -16.78 -16.66 -12.62
CA GLN A 317 -16.34 -18.00 -12.23
C GLN A 317 -17.21 -18.99 -12.99
N GLN A 318 -16.57 -19.86 -13.77
CA GLN A 318 -17.29 -20.92 -14.48
C GLN A 318 -18.00 -21.76 -13.43
N ALA A 319 -19.34 -21.88 -13.56
CA ALA A 319 -20.09 -22.80 -12.74
C ALA A 319 -19.45 -24.19 -12.87
N PRO A 320 -19.26 -24.94 -11.76
CA PRO A 320 -18.70 -26.28 -11.84
C PRO A 320 -19.45 -27.08 -12.89
N GLN A 321 -18.75 -27.49 -13.95
CA GLN A 321 -19.36 -28.35 -14.96
C GLN A 321 -19.58 -29.71 -14.29
N CYS A 322 -20.84 -30.07 -14.08
CA CYS A 322 -21.18 -31.46 -13.81
C CYS A 322 -20.80 -32.26 -15.07
N ASN A 323 -19.69 -33.00 -15.00
CA ASN A 323 -19.35 -33.98 -16.01
C ASN A 323 -20.51 -34.97 -16.12
N GLN A 324 -21.16 -35.02 -17.28
CA GLN A 324 -22.11 -36.07 -17.63
C GLN A 324 -21.40 -37.36 -18.02
#